data_AF-A0A9D0BF43-F1
#
_entry.id   AF-A0A9D0BF43-F1
#
_cell.length_a   1.000
_cell.length_b   1.000
_cell.length_c   1.000
_cell.angle_alpha   90.00
_cell.angle_beta   90.00
_cell.angle_gamma   90.00
#
_symmetry.space_group_name_H-M   'P 1'
#
loop_
_entity.id
_entity.type
_entity.pdbx_description
1 polymer ?
#
loop_
_entity_poly.entity_id
_entity_poly.type
_entity_poly.pdbx_seq_one_letter_code
_entity_poly.pdbx_strand_id
1 'polypeptide(L)'
;MLAEPALFRLPGSGPLTVAGAFASVLSEAIEEAMPGGSTGALGSALYRIGIPRDSVLRYQAELEAERFLLIVHGNQDMVHAAADVLHALEGSDVTVHTA
;
A
#
# COMPACT_ATOMS: atom_id res chain seq x y z
N MET A 1 11.80 -4.68 12.90
CA MET A 1 12.48 -5.47 11.84
C MET A 1 11.69 -5.25 10.56
N LEU A 2 12.37 -4.88 9.46
CA LEU A 2 11.74 -4.87 8.13
C LEU A 2 11.61 -6.33 7.68
N ALA A 3 10.43 -6.75 7.23
CA ALA A 3 10.28 -8.07 6.63
C ALA A 3 11.06 -8.14 5.31
N GLU A 4 11.52 -9.34 4.95
CA GLU A 4 12.17 -9.59 3.66
C GLU A 4 11.19 -9.24 2.51
N PRO A 5 11.71 -8.73 1.37
CA PRO A 5 10.87 -8.49 0.22
C PRO A 5 10.22 -9.80 -0.24
N ALA A 6 8.92 -9.73 -0.53
CA ALA A 6 8.11 -10.86 -0.93
C ALA A 6 7.36 -10.56 -2.24
N LEU A 7 7.24 -11.58 -3.08
CA LEU A 7 6.50 -11.52 -4.33
C LEU A 7 5.14 -12.17 -4.15
N PHE A 8 4.08 -11.41 -4.43
CA PHE A 8 2.69 -11.81 -4.27
C PHE A 8 2.02 -11.87 -5.64
N ARG A 9 1.27 -12.95 -5.90
CA ARG A 9 0.42 -13.07 -7.10
C ARG A 9 -1.03 -12.91 -6.66
N LEU A 10 -1.60 -11.74 -6.92
CA LEU A 10 -2.98 -11.43 -6.55
C LEU A 10 -3.94 -11.80 -7.69
N PRO A 11 -5.18 -12.24 -7.40
CA PRO A 11 -6.18 -12.48 -8.42
C PRO A 11 -6.59 -11.16 -9.08
N GLY A 12 -6.53 -11.10 -10.42
CA GLY A 12 -6.97 -9.93 -11.19
C GLY A 12 -5.90 -8.85 -11.42
N SER A 13 -4.74 -8.92 -10.76
CA SER A 13 -3.60 -8.04 -11.02
C SER A 13 -2.34 -8.83 -11.42
N GLY A 14 -1.36 -8.12 -11.97
CA GLY A 14 -0.02 -8.67 -12.20
C GLY A 14 0.71 -9.07 -10.91
N PRO A 15 1.88 -9.72 -11.02
CA PRO A 15 2.74 -10.00 -9.87
C PRO A 15 3.15 -8.69 -9.18
N LEU A 16 3.00 -8.63 -7.86
CA LEU A 16 3.32 -7.47 -7.04
C LEU A 16 4.48 -7.82 -6.10
N THR A 17 5.54 -7.02 -6.10
CA THR A 17 6.62 -7.14 -5.13
C THR A 17 6.40 -6.14 -4.00
N VAL A 18 6.40 -6.63 -2.77
CA VAL A 18 6.22 -5.80 -1.57
C VAL A 18 7.40 -6.00 -0.64
N ALA A 19 7.92 -4.90 -0.11
CA ALA A 19 9.05 -4.92 0.82
C ALA A 19 8.68 -4.27 2.16
N GLY A 20 9.36 -4.71 3.22
CA GLY A 20 9.22 -4.11 4.55
C GLY A 20 7.97 -4.54 5.30
N ALA A 21 7.58 -3.77 6.32
CA ALA A 21 6.55 -4.16 7.28
C ALA A 21 5.16 -4.42 6.65
N PHE A 22 4.88 -3.79 5.52
CA PHE A 22 3.62 -4.00 4.79
C PHE A 22 3.49 -5.42 4.21
N ALA A 23 4.61 -6.10 3.92
CA ALA A 23 4.57 -7.46 3.39
C ALA A 23 3.86 -8.43 4.34
N SER A 24 4.06 -8.29 5.66
CA SER A 24 3.37 -9.11 6.67
C SER A 24 1.87 -8.85 6.69
N VAL A 25 1.46 -7.58 6.64
CA VAL A 25 0.04 -7.20 6.60
C VAL A 25 -0.63 -7.74 5.34
N LEU A 26 0.05 -7.67 4.19
CA LEU A 26 -0.47 -8.19 2.94
C LEU A 26 -0.59 -9.72 2.95
N SER A 27 0.40 -10.44 3.50
CA SER A 27 0.33 -11.90 3.65
C SER A 27 -0.91 -12.34 4.44
N GLU A 28 -1.18 -11.70 5.57
CA GLU A 28 -2.37 -11.99 6.39
C GLU A 28 -3.66 -11.65 5.63
N ALA A 29 -3.67 -10.54 4.88
CA ALA A 29 -4.83 -10.12 4.12
C ALA A 29 -5.15 -11.05 2.92
N ILE A 30 -4.17 -11.81 2.42
CA ILE A 30 -4.38 -12.79 1.34
C ILE A 30 -5.19 -13.98 1.85
N GLU A 31 -4.95 -14.44 3.07
CA GLU A 31 -5.69 -15.56 3.66
C GLU A 31 -7.16 -15.19 3.89
N GLU A 32 -7.44 -13.92 4.17
CA GLU A 32 -8.80 -13.38 4.38
C GLU A 32 -9.48 -12.92 3.08
N ALA A 33 -8.75 -12.87 1.95
CA ALA A 33 -9.27 -12.35 0.70
C ALA A 33 -10.28 -13.32 0.06
N MET A 34 -11.57 -12.99 0.17
CA MET A 34 -12.63 -13.76 -0.47
C MET A 34 -12.54 -13.65 -2.01
N PRO A 35 -12.62 -14.76 -2.76
CA PRO A 35 -12.60 -14.71 -4.22
C PRO A 35 -13.77 -13.88 -4.76
N GLY A 36 -13.47 -12.77 -5.45
CA GLY A 36 -14.47 -11.93 -6.13
C GLY A 36 -14.95 -10.68 -5.40
N GLY A 37 -14.35 -10.30 -4.26
CA GLY A 37 -14.64 -9.02 -3.60
C GLY A 37 -14.00 -7.82 -4.31
N SER A 38 -14.67 -6.66 -4.31
CA SER A 38 -14.17 -5.40 -4.90
C SER A 38 -12.95 -4.80 -4.17
N THR A 39 -12.61 -5.36 -3.00
CA THR A 39 -11.36 -5.15 -2.26
C THR A 39 -10.69 -6.50 -2.15
N GLY A 40 -9.83 -6.83 -3.12
CA GLY A 40 -8.95 -8.00 -3.01
C GLY A 40 -7.96 -7.86 -1.85
N ALA A 41 -7.03 -8.80 -1.71
CA ALA A 41 -6.08 -8.83 -0.59
C ALA A 41 -5.33 -7.51 -0.37
N LEU A 42 -4.90 -6.84 -1.45
CA LEU A 42 -4.25 -5.54 -1.38
C LEU A 42 -5.16 -4.47 -0.77
N GLY A 43 -6.42 -4.43 -1.17
CA GLY A 43 -7.37 -3.46 -0.64
C GLY A 43 -7.68 -3.69 0.84
N SER A 44 -7.83 -4.95 1.23
CA SER A 44 -7.98 -5.31 2.65
C SER A 44 -6.74 -4.94 3.46
N ALA A 45 -5.53 -5.18 2.95
CA ALA A 45 -4.28 -4.83 3.61
C ALA A 45 -4.13 -3.31 3.80
N LEU A 46 -4.43 -2.52 2.76
CA LEU A 46 -4.39 -1.06 2.81
C LEU A 46 -5.45 -0.50 3.78
N TYR A 47 -6.66 -1.06 3.76
CA TYR A 47 -7.71 -0.67 4.71
C TYR A 47 -7.31 -0.94 6.16
N ARG A 48 -6.69 -2.09 6.44
CA ARG A 48 -6.20 -2.45 7.78
C ARG A 48 -5.16 -1.50 8.35
N ILE A 49 -4.42 -0.77 7.51
CA ILE A 49 -3.45 0.25 7.95
C ILE A 49 -4.03 1.68 7.97
N GLY A 50 -5.35 1.83 7.83
CA GLY A 50 -6.06 3.11 7.96
C GLY A 50 -6.31 3.85 6.64
N ILE A 51 -6.10 3.22 5.48
CA ILE A 51 -6.37 3.86 4.18
C ILE A 51 -7.84 3.69 3.80
N PRO A 52 -8.59 4.78 3.52
CA PRO A 52 -10.00 4.68 3.18
C PRO A 52 -10.21 4.02 1.81
N ARG A 53 -11.36 3.35 1.65
CA ARG A 53 -11.69 2.53 0.47
C ARG A 53 -11.58 3.31 -0.86
N ASP A 54 -11.96 4.58 -0.88
CA ASP A 54 -11.86 5.39 -2.10
C ASP A 54 -10.40 5.59 -2.55
N SER A 55 -9.47 5.72 -1.59
CA SER A 55 -8.04 5.82 -1.87
C SER A 55 -7.44 4.47 -2.27
N VAL A 56 -7.94 3.38 -1.69
CA VAL A 56 -7.53 2.02 -2.07
C VAL A 56 -7.75 1.78 -3.57
N LEU A 57 -8.92 2.11 -4.09
CA LEU A 57 -9.25 1.92 -5.51
C LEU A 57 -8.29 2.69 -6.42
N ARG A 58 -7.95 3.93 -6.06
CA ARG A 58 -6.94 4.73 -6.77
C ARG A 58 -5.58 4.02 -6.76
N TYR A 59 -5.09 3.60 -5.59
CA TYR A 59 -3.78 2.94 -5.49
C TYR A 59 -3.70 1.65 -6.27
N GLN A 60 -4.78 0.86 -6.34
CA GLN A 60 -4.83 -0.32 -7.19
C GLN A 60 -4.68 0.04 -8.67
N ALA A 61 -5.40 1.07 -9.15
CA ALA A 61 -5.29 1.53 -10.53
C ALA A 61 -3.88 2.06 -10.88
N GLU A 62 -3.24 2.79 -9.97
CA GLU A 62 -1.86 3.27 -10.18
C GLU A 62 -0.85 2.11 -10.23
N LEU A 63 -1.03 1.07 -9.43
CA LEU A 63 -0.19 -0.14 -9.46
C LEU A 63 -0.41 -0.96 -10.75
N GLU A 64 -1.64 -1.02 -11.25
CA GLU A 64 -1.95 -1.61 -12.56
C GLU A 64 -1.31 -0.81 -13.72
N ALA A 65 -1.12 0.50 -13.55
CA ALA A 65 -0.38 1.37 -14.46
C ALA A 65 1.16 1.28 -14.27
N GLU A 66 1.66 0.21 -13.65
CA GLU A 66 3.08 -0.07 -13.41
C GLU A 66 3.82 1.01 -12.58
N ARG A 67 3.08 1.75 -11.74
CA ARG A 67 3.68 2.71 -10.81
C ARG A 67 4.03 2.05 -9.48
N PHE A 68 4.76 2.79 -8.65
CA PHE A 68 5.18 2.35 -7.33
C PHE A 68 4.34 3.04 -6.24
N LEU A 69 3.96 2.27 -5.23
CA LEU A 69 3.33 2.78 -4.01
C LEU A 69 4.33 2.71 -2.86
N LEU A 70 4.63 3.85 -2.25
CA LEU A 70 5.44 3.94 -1.03
C LEU A 70 4.55 4.31 0.15
N ILE A 71 4.63 3.52 1.23
CA ILE A 71 3.88 3.75 2.46
C ILE A 71 4.88 4.10 3.56
N VAL A 72 4.70 5.29 4.16
CA VAL A 72 5.46 5.72 5.32
C VAL A 72 4.50 5.81 6.50
N HIS A 73 4.85 5.11 7.58
CA HIS A 73 4.09 5.11 8.82
C HIS A 73 4.98 5.58 9.97
N GLY A 74 4.48 6.51 10.78
CA GLY A 74 5.23 7.11 11.88
C GLY A 74 4.39 8.13 12.65
N ASN A 75 5.02 8.82 13.59
CA ASN A 75 4.38 9.94 14.27
C ASN A 75 4.23 11.15 13.34
N GLN A 76 3.50 12.17 13.79
CA GLN A 76 3.19 13.35 12.99
C GLN A 76 4.44 14.07 12.46
N ASP A 77 5.49 14.22 13.27
CA ASP A 77 6.74 14.90 12.87
C ASP A 77 7.48 14.10 11.79
N MET A 78 7.53 12.78 11.93
CA MET A 78 8.14 11.89 10.93
C MET A 78 7.36 11.90 9.62
N VAL A 79 6.02 11.88 9.69
CA VAL A 79 5.16 11.94 8.49
C VAL A 79 5.33 13.28 7.78
N HIS A 80 5.43 14.39 8.52
CA HIS A 80 5.71 15.71 7.93
C HIS A 80 7.05 15.74 7.21
N ALA A 81 8.11 15.28 7.89
CA ALA A 81 9.45 15.24 7.31
C ALA A 81 9.50 14.33 6.06
N ALA A 82 8.80 13.20 6.08
CA ALA A 82 8.71 12.31 4.93
C ALA A 82 7.95 12.97 3.76
N ALA A 83 6.84 13.67 4.05
CA ALA A 83 6.09 14.39 3.03
C ALA A 83 6.96 15.46 2.35
N ASP A 84 7.71 16.25 3.13
CA ASP A 84 8.62 17.25 2.59
C ASP A 84 9.67 16.65 1.65
N VAL A 85 10.28 15.52 2.04
CA VAL A 85 11.24 14.80 1.20
C VAL A 85 10.59 14.29 -0.09
N LEU A 86 9.41 13.68 0.00
CA LEU A 86 8.71 13.14 -1.17
C LEU A 86 8.26 14.23 -2.14
N HIS A 87 7.82 15.38 -1.63
CA HIS A 87 7.51 16.54 -2.46
C HIS A 87 8.77 17.09 -3.16
N ALA A 88 9.90 17.16 -2.45
CA ALA A 88 11.17 17.61 -3.04
C ALA A 88 11.70 16.66 -4.14
N LEU A 89 11.33 15.38 -4.09
CA LEU A 89 11.69 14.37 -5.10
C LEU A 89 10.71 14.31 -6.29
N GLU A 90 9.80 15.29 -6.42
CA GLU A 90 8.71 15.28 -7.43
C GLU A 90 7.83 14.02 -7.35
N GLY A 91 7.63 13.51 -6.12
CA GLY A 91 6.69 12.42 -5.85
C GLY A 91 5.32 12.78 -6.41
N SER A 92 4.86 11.99 -7.38
CA SER A 92 3.77 12.42 -8.26
C SER A 92 2.40 12.53 -7.58
N ASP A 93 2.22 11.88 -6.43
CA ASP A 93 0.97 11.90 -5.66
C ASP A 93 1.25 11.54 -4.19
N VAL A 94 1.61 12.54 -3.39
CA VAL A 94 1.85 12.39 -1.94
C VAL A 94 0.55 12.66 -1.20
N THR A 95 -0.01 11.64 -0.54
CA THR A 95 -1.24 11.76 0.27
C THR A 95 -0.95 11.33 1.71
N VAL A 96 -1.35 12.14 2.68
CA VAL A 96 -1.27 11.79 4.11
C VAL A 96 -2.63 11.29 4.59
N HIS A 97 -2.67 10.07 5.13
CA HIS A 97 -3.85 9.49 5.77
C HIS A 97 -3.65 9.50 7.29
N THR A 98 -4.59 10.09 8.01
CA THR A 98 -4.68 9.97 9.47
C THR A 98 -5.58 8.79 9.80
N ALA A 99 -4.98 7.72 10.32
CA ALA A 99 -5.69 6.53 10.82
C ALA A 99 -6.46 6.83 12.11
#